data_AF-A0A4Q0PHB5-F1
#
_entry.id   AF-A0A4Q0PHB5-F1
#
_cell.length_a   1.000
_cell.length_b   1.000
_cell.length_c   1.000
_cell.angle_alpha   90.00
_cell.angle_beta   90.00
_cell.angle_gamma   90.00
#
_symmetry.space_group_name_H-M   'P 1'
#
loop_
_entity.id
_entity.type
_entity.pdbx_description
1 polymer ?
#
loop_
_entity_poly.entity_id
_entity_poly.type
_entity_poly.pdbx_seq_one_letter_code
_entity_poly.pdbx_strand_id
1 'polypeptide(L)'
;MKKLKNRIKQSEILTLEKIQREFSRHGSFYFAEVVYDSNRKFYDLYIKFNQNEISQNQIEKVNNLNKNREDYINEIEQYLLSTLTKAEQKKETQIKNTKLNVDLIEIQDENKKYDLILICGKHYEYFGFLKKDIGIRVEIKEGKIKSIERKSNTVKANNYKKRSTTSR
;
A
#
# COMPACT_ATOMS: atom_id res chain seq x y z
N MET A 1 29.19 3.14 6.40
CA MET A 1 27.93 2.73 7.06
C MET A 1 26.74 3.30 6.29
N LYS A 2 25.91 2.47 5.65
CA LYS A 2 24.59 2.93 5.19
C LYS A 2 23.74 3.18 6.43
N LYS A 3 23.37 4.43 6.73
CA LYS A 3 22.37 4.74 7.76
C LYS A 3 21.15 3.85 7.45
N LEU A 4 20.75 2.99 8.39
CA LEU A 4 19.45 2.35 8.30
C LEU A 4 18.44 3.50 8.17
N LYS A 5 17.69 3.55 7.07
CA LYS A 5 16.53 4.41 6.98
C LYS A 5 15.66 4.08 8.20
N ASN A 6 15.31 5.09 8.99
CA ASN A 6 14.45 4.90 10.15
C ASN A 6 13.17 4.23 9.67
N ARG A 7 12.96 3.00 10.14
CA ARG A 7 11.77 2.22 9.82
C ARG A 7 10.67 2.65 10.77
N ILE A 8 9.59 3.18 10.21
CA ILE A 8 8.42 3.63 10.97
C ILE A 8 7.60 2.39 11.32
N LYS A 9 7.13 2.24 12.56
CA LYS A 9 6.17 1.16 12.87
C LYS A 9 4.76 1.59 12.47
N GLN A 10 3.94 0.66 11.98
CA GLN A 10 2.55 0.91 11.62
C GLN A 10 1.73 1.55 12.76
N SER A 11 1.99 1.14 14.01
CA SER A 11 1.27 1.65 15.18
C SER A 11 1.66 3.07 15.58
N GLU A 12 2.68 3.66 14.95
CA GLU A 12 3.13 5.00 15.29
C GLU A 12 2.17 6.04 14.71
N ILE A 13 1.79 7.00 15.57
CA ILE A 13 1.09 8.20 15.14
C ILE A 13 2.12 9.11 14.47
N LEU A 14 1.81 9.55 13.25
CA LEU A 14 2.65 10.46 12.49
C LEU A 14 2.31 11.92 12.80
N THR A 15 3.34 12.76 12.82
CA THR A 15 3.28 14.23 12.87
C THR A 15 4.07 14.81 11.70
N LEU A 16 3.87 16.09 11.39
CA LEU A 16 4.55 16.77 10.29
C LEU A 16 6.07 16.74 10.50
N GLU A 17 6.49 17.12 11.69
CA GLU A 17 7.89 17.12 12.12
C GLU A 17 8.54 15.73 11.97
N LYS A 18 7.80 14.68 12.34
CA LYS A 18 8.30 13.31 12.23
C LYS A 18 8.47 12.89 10.79
N ILE A 19 7.53 13.22 9.92
CA ILE A 19 7.64 12.92 8.49
C ILE A 19 8.81 13.68 7.89
N GLN A 20 8.93 14.98 8.15
CA GLN A 20 10.03 15.80 7.65
C GLN A 20 11.41 15.30 8.12
N ARG A 21 11.49 14.76 9.35
CA ARG A 21 12.74 14.25 9.94
C ARG A 21 13.10 12.85 9.48
N GLU A 22 12.12 11.95 9.35
CA GLU A 22 12.37 10.51 9.22
C GLU A 22 12.10 9.97 7.81
N PHE A 23 11.30 10.64 6.99
CA PHE A 23 11.00 10.20 5.63
C PHE A 23 12.04 10.73 4.64
N SER A 24 12.30 9.95 3.61
CA SER A 24 13.12 10.40 2.48
C SER A 24 12.26 11.26 1.55
N ARG A 25 12.65 12.52 1.32
CA ARG A 25 12.00 13.40 0.34
C ARG A 25 12.55 13.16 -1.05
N HIS A 26 11.67 12.95 -2.03
CA HIS A 26 12.01 12.70 -3.43
C HIS A 26 11.07 13.50 -4.34
N GLY A 27 11.58 14.57 -4.95
CA GLY A 27 10.80 15.42 -5.86
C GLY A 27 9.49 15.88 -5.20
N SER A 28 8.39 15.28 -5.63
CA SER A 28 7.01 15.58 -5.23
C SER A 28 6.42 14.58 -4.22
N PHE A 29 7.23 13.82 -3.46
CA PHE A 29 6.74 12.93 -2.41
C PHE A 29 7.72 12.69 -1.26
N TYR A 30 7.18 12.33 -0.09
CA TYR A 30 7.92 11.72 1.02
C TYR A 30 7.73 10.22 1.01
N PHE A 31 8.78 9.48 1.36
CA PHE A 31 8.83 8.02 1.34
C PHE A 31 9.40 7.44 2.63
N ALA A 32 8.75 6.41 3.15
CA ALA A 32 9.28 5.54 4.20
C ALA A 32 8.84 4.09 3.99
N GLU A 33 9.67 3.15 4.45
CA GLU A 33 9.25 1.76 4.64
C GLU A 33 8.60 1.65 6.03
N VAL A 34 7.34 1.21 6.07
CA VAL A 34 6.59 1.06 7.31
C VAL A 34 6.56 -0.41 7.70
N VAL A 35 7.04 -0.73 8.90
CA VAL A 35 7.01 -2.08 9.47
C VAL A 35 5.60 -2.39 9.94
N TYR A 36 5.03 -3.43 9.33
CA TYR A 36 3.66 -3.89 9.52
C TYR A 36 3.52 -4.84 10.72
N ASP A 37 4.44 -5.79 10.89
CA ASP A 37 4.35 -6.79 11.95
C ASP A 37 5.71 -7.18 12.54
N SER A 38 5.68 -8.00 13.59
CA SER A 38 6.87 -8.55 14.27
C SER A 38 7.72 -9.45 13.37
N ASN A 39 7.14 -9.99 12.29
CA ASN A 39 7.85 -10.76 11.27
C ASN A 39 8.59 -9.87 10.26
N ARG A 40 8.66 -8.55 10.53
CA ARG A 40 9.31 -7.55 9.68
C ARG A 40 8.73 -7.48 8.28
N LYS A 41 7.44 -7.81 8.09
CA LYS A 41 6.75 -7.39 6.87
C LYS A 41 6.70 -5.88 6.85
N PHE A 42 6.79 -5.30 5.67
CA PHE A 42 6.72 -3.86 5.49
C PHE A 42 5.91 -3.52 4.24
N TYR A 43 5.39 -2.31 4.22
CA TYR A 43 4.80 -1.70 3.03
C TYR A 43 5.47 -0.37 2.77
N ASP A 44 5.47 0.03 1.51
CA ASP A 44 5.98 1.34 1.12
C ASP A 44 4.91 2.42 1.35
N LEU A 45 5.23 3.46 2.10
CA LEU A 45 4.35 4.62 2.30
C LEU A 45 4.86 5.82 1.49
N TYR A 46 4.01 6.31 0.59
CA TYR A 46 4.25 7.51 -0.21
C TYR A 46 3.26 8.60 0.18
N ILE A 47 3.76 9.81 0.44
CA ILE A 47 2.93 11.00 0.68
C ILE A 47 3.25 12.02 -0.40
N LYS A 48 2.35 12.16 -1.37
CA LYS A 48 2.53 13.07 -2.52
C LYS A 48 2.22 14.51 -2.16
N PHE A 49 2.94 15.46 -2.74
CA PHE A 49 2.71 16.89 -2.62
C PHE A 49 3.11 17.59 -3.93
N ASN A 50 2.33 18.57 -4.43
CA ASN A 50 2.67 19.21 -5.70
C ASN A 50 3.38 20.57 -5.56
N GLN A 51 3.14 21.34 -4.49
CA GLN A 51 3.65 22.72 -4.38
C GLN A 51 3.94 23.13 -2.93
N ASN A 52 3.03 22.78 -2.02
CA ASN A 52 3.19 23.02 -0.59
C ASN A 52 3.84 21.82 0.09
N GLU A 53 4.36 22.04 1.29
CA GLU A 53 4.74 20.94 2.18
C GLU A 53 3.54 20.03 2.46
N ILE A 54 3.80 18.86 3.05
CA ILE A 54 2.72 17.95 3.45
C ILE A 54 1.73 18.70 4.33
N SER A 55 0.43 18.59 4.04
CA SER A 55 -0.60 19.21 4.87
C SER A 55 -0.96 18.33 6.07
N GLN A 56 -1.43 18.96 7.15
CA GLN A 56 -1.90 18.24 8.34
C GLN A 56 -3.02 17.25 8.01
N ASN A 57 -3.90 17.60 7.05
CA ASN A 57 -4.96 16.72 6.54
C ASN A 57 -4.40 15.42 5.94
N GLN A 58 -3.27 15.47 5.23
CA GLN A 58 -2.62 14.26 4.70
C GLN A 58 -2.09 13.34 5.82
N ILE A 59 -1.60 13.94 6.91
CA ILE A 59 -1.09 13.21 8.08
C ILE A 59 -2.26 12.53 8.81
N GLU A 60 -3.37 13.25 8.97
CA GLU A 60 -4.60 12.72 9.54
C GLU A 60 -5.14 11.54 8.71
N LYS A 61 -5.08 11.61 7.38
CA LYS A 61 -5.46 10.50 6.49
C LYS A 61 -4.62 9.24 6.74
N VAL A 62 -3.31 9.37 6.93
CA VAL A 62 -2.44 8.21 7.28
C VAL A 62 -2.82 7.64 8.65
N ASN A 63 -2.97 8.51 9.65
CA ASN A 63 -3.30 8.09 11.00
C ASN A 63 -4.69 7.42 11.06
N ASN A 64 -5.66 7.92 10.29
CA ASN A 64 -6.99 7.33 10.18
C ASN A 64 -6.98 5.99 9.46
N LEU A 65 -6.15 5.82 8.42
CA LEU A 65 -5.95 4.52 7.80
C LEU A 65 -5.43 3.50 8.82
N ASN A 66 -4.43 3.87 9.62
CA ASN A 66 -3.85 2.96 10.62
C ASN A 66 -4.88 2.53 11.67
N LYS A 67 -5.83 3.42 12.04
CA LYS A 67 -6.92 3.11 12.98
C LYS A 67 -7.98 2.18 12.39
N ASN A 68 -8.39 2.42 11.15
CA ASN A 68 -9.49 1.68 10.50
C ASN A 68 -8.99 0.57 9.56
N ARG A 69 -7.73 0.14 9.73
CA ARG A 69 -7.07 -0.75 8.77
C ARG A 69 -7.80 -2.08 8.64
N GLU A 70 -8.16 -2.70 9.75
CA GLU A 70 -8.81 -4.02 9.75
C GLU A 70 -10.15 -3.99 9.00
N ASP A 71 -10.90 -2.90 9.10
CA ASP A 71 -12.16 -2.74 8.36
C ASP A 71 -11.93 -2.73 6.85
N TYR A 72 -10.92 -1.97 6.37
CA TYR A 72 -10.55 -2.00 4.95
C TYR A 72 -10.06 -3.37 4.51
N ILE A 73 -9.21 -4.04 5.31
CA ILE A 73 -8.70 -5.37 4.99
C ILE A 73 -9.86 -6.36 4.84
N ASN A 74 -10.83 -6.34 5.76
CA ASN A 74 -12.01 -7.21 5.72
C ASN A 74 -12.86 -6.97 4.46
N GLU A 75 -13.13 -5.71 4.10
CA GLU A 75 -13.91 -5.37 2.90
C GLU A 75 -13.18 -5.83 1.62
N ILE A 76 -11.86 -5.64 1.57
CA ILE A 76 -11.03 -6.11 0.44
C ILE A 76 -11.01 -7.62 0.35
N GLU A 77 -10.91 -8.33 1.48
CA GLU A 77 -10.96 -9.79 1.52
C GLU A 77 -12.29 -10.33 1.01
N GLN A 78 -13.42 -9.74 1.44
CA GLN A 78 -14.74 -10.10 0.97
C GLN A 78 -14.89 -9.89 -0.55
N TYR A 79 -14.41 -8.75 -1.07
CA TYR A 79 -14.38 -8.48 -2.50
C TYR A 79 -13.51 -9.50 -3.26
N LEU A 80 -12.31 -9.83 -2.74
CA LEU A 80 -11.40 -10.78 -3.39
C LEU A 80 -12.09 -12.13 -3.55
N LEU A 81 -12.72 -12.62 -2.48
CA LEU A 81 -13.39 -13.92 -2.46
C LEU A 81 -14.62 -13.97 -3.38
N SER A 82 -15.38 -12.88 -3.47
CA SER A 82 -16.54 -12.81 -4.36
C SER A 82 -16.19 -12.67 -5.85
N THR A 83 -14.95 -12.24 -6.15
CA THR A 83 -14.49 -12.00 -7.53
C THR A 83 -13.50 -13.05 -8.04
N LEU A 84 -13.34 -14.17 -7.35
CA LEU A 84 -12.45 -15.25 -7.78
C LEU A 84 -12.85 -15.77 -9.16
N THR A 85 -11.86 -15.94 -10.03
CA THR A 85 -12.05 -16.61 -11.32
C THR A 85 -12.37 -18.09 -11.12
N LYS A 86 -12.98 -18.75 -12.12
CA LYS A 86 -13.27 -20.21 -12.07
C LYS A 86 -12.04 -21.07 -11.73
N ALA A 87 -10.84 -20.65 -12.18
CA ALA A 87 -9.61 -21.35 -11.87
C ALA A 87 -9.16 -21.15 -10.41
N GLU A 88 -9.41 -19.96 -9.84
CA GLU A 88 -9.10 -19.63 -8.44
C GLU A 88 -10.09 -20.24 -7.46
N GLN A 89 -11.36 -20.39 -7.84
CA GLN A 89 -12.37 -21.07 -7.03
C GLN A 89 -11.93 -22.50 -6.69
N LYS A 90 -11.22 -23.20 -7.60
CA LYS A 90 -10.62 -24.52 -7.34
C LYS A 90 -9.55 -24.51 -6.24
N LYS A 91 -9.05 -23.33 -5.85
CA LYS A 91 -8.03 -23.08 -4.84
C LYS A 91 -8.54 -22.16 -3.72
N GLU A 92 -9.85 -21.99 -3.60
CA GLU A 92 -10.47 -21.03 -2.69
C GLU A 92 -10.00 -21.21 -1.24
N THR A 93 -9.96 -22.44 -0.73
CA THR A 93 -9.48 -22.74 0.64
C THR A 93 -8.04 -22.27 0.85
N GLN A 94 -7.17 -22.49 -0.13
CA GLN A 94 -5.78 -22.02 -0.06
C GLN A 94 -5.72 -20.49 -0.04
N ILE A 95 -6.48 -19.84 -0.93
CA ILE A 95 -6.55 -18.38 -1.01
C ILE A 95 -7.09 -17.77 0.29
N LYS A 96 -8.17 -18.33 0.86
CA LYS A 96 -8.73 -17.91 2.16
C LYS A 96 -7.70 -17.97 3.28
N ASN A 97 -6.88 -19.03 3.31
CA ASN A 97 -5.88 -19.22 4.35
C ASN A 97 -4.62 -18.36 4.18
N THR A 98 -4.44 -17.73 3.02
CA THR A 98 -3.34 -16.77 2.81
C THR A 98 -3.72 -15.39 3.32
N LYS A 99 -2.80 -14.71 4.02
CA LYS A 99 -3.03 -13.33 4.49
C LYS A 99 -2.96 -12.34 3.33
N LEU A 100 -3.85 -11.34 3.31
CA LEU A 100 -3.73 -10.18 2.43
C LEU A 100 -2.47 -9.39 2.80
N ASN A 101 -1.54 -9.25 1.86
CA ASN A 101 -0.36 -8.41 2.03
C ASN A 101 -0.63 -7.03 1.46
N VAL A 102 -0.28 -5.99 2.21
CA VAL A 102 -0.26 -4.61 1.71
C VAL A 102 1.14 -4.32 1.23
N ASP A 103 1.27 -3.97 -0.05
CA ASP A 103 2.56 -3.67 -0.67
C ASP A 103 2.87 -2.18 -0.60
N LEU A 104 1.85 -1.35 -0.82
CA LEU A 104 2.03 0.09 -0.97
C LEU A 104 0.78 0.86 -0.52
N ILE A 105 1.02 1.99 0.14
CA ILE A 105 0.02 3.00 0.45
C ILE A 105 0.51 4.33 -0.12
N GLU A 106 -0.34 4.99 -0.89
CA GLU A 106 -0.08 6.30 -1.46
C GLU A 106 -1.15 7.30 -1.00
N ILE A 107 -0.71 8.33 -0.28
CA ILE A 107 -1.53 9.47 0.12
C ILE A 107 -1.42 10.52 -0.96
N GLN A 108 -2.58 10.93 -1.47
CA GLN A 108 -2.67 11.93 -2.50
C GLN A 108 -2.54 13.33 -1.92
N ASP A 109 -2.11 14.25 -2.79
CA ASP A 109 -2.25 15.69 -2.56
C ASP A 109 -3.73 16.09 -2.50
N GLU A 110 -4.01 17.26 -1.94
CA GLU A 110 -5.33 17.86 -1.93
C GLU A 110 -5.86 18.05 -3.36
N ASN A 111 -7.19 17.99 -3.52
CA ASN A 111 -7.89 18.12 -4.81
C ASN A 111 -7.69 16.97 -5.81
N LYS A 112 -7.16 15.82 -5.38
CA LYS A 112 -7.17 14.60 -6.21
C LYS A 112 -8.51 13.87 -6.15
N LYS A 113 -8.73 13.00 -7.13
CA LYS A 113 -9.94 12.17 -7.24
C LYS A 113 -10.16 11.32 -5.99
N TYR A 114 -9.08 10.89 -5.33
CA TYR A 114 -9.07 10.06 -4.13
C TYR A 114 -8.10 10.63 -3.10
N ASP A 115 -8.31 10.30 -1.83
CA ASP A 115 -7.42 10.70 -0.74
C ASP A 115 -6.25 9.72 -0.59
N LEU A 116 -6.53 8.45 -0.83
CA LEU A 116 -5.61 7.36 -0.58
C LEU A 116 -5.76 6.26 -1.63
N ILE A 117 -4.63 5.67 -2.02
CA ILE A 117 -4.57 4.45 -2.84
C ILE A 117 -3.83 3.39 -2.03
N LEU A 118 -4.43 2.20 -1.94
CA LEU A 118 -3.83 1.03 -1.32
C LEU A 118 -3.63 -0.04 -2.39
N ILE A 119 -2.41 -0.56 -2.48
CA ILE A 119 -2.06 -1.71 -3.33
C ILE A 119 -1.79 -2.89 -2.41
N CYS A 120 -2.51 -3.97 -2.64
CA CYS A 120 -2.41 -5.18 -1.84
C CYS A 120 -2.69 -6.41 -2.69
N GLY A 121 -2.50 -7.59 -2.10
CA GLY A 121 -2.81 -8.83 -2.79
C GLY A 121 -2.64 -10.08 -1.95
N LYS A 122 -3.07 -11.19 -2.53
CA LYS A 122 -2.81 -12.54 -2.01
C LYS A 122 -1.96 -13.33 -3.00
N HIS A 123 -1.08 -14.15 -2.46
CA HIS A 123 -0.22 -15.05 -3.23
C HIS A 123 -0.63 -16.49 -2.93
N TYR A 124 -0.81 -17.31 -3.96
CA TYR A 124 -1.16 -18.73 -3.81
C TYR A 124 -0.40 -19.58 -4.83
N GLU A 125 -0.28 -20.88 -4.55
CA GLU A 125 0.36 -21.82 -5.47
C GLU A 125 -0.66 -22.29 -6.51
N TYR A 126 -0.33 -22.09 -7.78
CA TYR A 126 -1.19 -22.44 -8.91
C TYR A 126 -0.93 -23.88 -9.38
N PHE A 127 0.33 -24.22 -9.66
CA PHE A 127 0.79 -25.56 -10.06
C PHE A 127 2.17 -25.87 -9.49
N GLY A 128 2.25 -26.82 -8.56
CA GLY A 128 3.50 -27.15 -7.88
C GLY A 128 4.10 -25.92 -7.20
N PHE A 129 5.24 -25.44 -7.68
CA PHE A 129 5.97 -24.28 -7.18
C PHE A 129 5.61 -22.94 -7.88
N LEU A 130 4.77 -22.96 -8.93
CA LEU A 130 4.34 -21.74 -9.62
C LEU A 130 3.39 -20.94 -8.73
N LYS A 131 3.86 -19.80 -8.22
CA LYS A 131 3.06 -18.85 -7.46
C LYS A 131 2.30 -17.93 -8.40
N LYS A 132 1.07 -17.59 -8.02
CA LYS A 132 0.23 -16.63 -8.71
C LYS A 132 -0.25 -15.56 -7.73
N ASP A 133 -0.29 -14.34 -8.23
CA ASP A 133 -0.59 -13.15 -7.45
C ASP A 133 -1.95 -12.59 -7.86
N ILE A 134 -2.80 -12.33 -6.87
CA ILE A 134 -4.02 -11.55 -7.05
C ILE A 134 -3.72 -10.13 -6.60
N GLY A 135 -3.42 -9.25 -7.55
CA GLY A 135 -3.23 -7.84 -7.28
C GLY A 135 -4.55 -7.12 -7.09
N ILE A 136 -4.62 -6.23 -6.12
CA ILE A 136 -5.77 -5.38 -5.86
C ILE A 136 -5.29 -3.94 -5.69
N ARG A 137 -6.01 -3.03 -6.36
CA ARG A 137 -5.91 -1.59 -6.15
C ARG A 137 -7.21 -1.11 -5.52
N VAL A 138 -7.07 -0.39 -4.42
CA VAL A 138 -8.18 0.16 -3.67
C VAL A 138 -8.04 1.67 -3.66
N GLU A 139 -9.11 2.37 -4.00
CA GLU A 139 -9.14 3.82 -3.97
C GLU A 139 -10.10 4.27 -2.86
N ILE A 140 -9.59 5.06 -1.92
CA ILE A 140 -10.31 5.52 -0.73
C ILE A 140 -10.48 7.03 -0.79
N LYS A 141 -11.67 7.49 -0.43
CA LYS A 141 -11.99 8.91 -0.28
C LYS A 141 -12.93 9.11 0.91
N GLU A 142 -12.63 10.11 1.73
CA GLU A 142 -13.41 10.45 2.93
C GLU A 142 -13.58 9.24 3.85
N GLY A 143 -12.51 8.46 4.02
CA GLY A 143 -12.51 7.26 4.87
C GLY A 143 -13.32 6.08 4.33
N LYS A 144 -13.86 6.15 3.11
CA LYS A 144 -14.64 5.07 2.49
C LYS A 144 -13.97 4.54 1.24
N ILE A 145 -14.04 3.23 1.04
CA ILE A 145 -13.65 2.62 -0.23
C ILE A 145 -14.60 3.11 -1.31
N LYS A 146 -14.06 3.66 -2.39
CA LYS A 146 -14.82 4.13 -3.56
C LYS A 146 -14.71 3.14 -4.71
N SER A 147 -13.57 2.44 -4.81
CA SER A 147 -13.37 1.39 -5.81
C SER A 147 -12.42 0.33 -5.28
N ILE A 148 -12.65 -0.91 -5.73
CA ILE A 148 -11.74 -2.04 -5.60
C ILE A 148 -11.60 -2.65 -6.99
N GLU A 149 -10.37 -2.75 -7.48
CA GLU A 149 -10.07 -3.30 -8.80
C GLU A 149 -9.00 -4.38 -8.71
N ARG A 150 -9.27 -5.52 -9.36
CA ARG A 150 -8.23 -6.53 -9.59
C ARG A 150 -7.22 -6.02 -10.62
N LYS A 151 -5.93 -6.17 -10.35
CA LYS A 151 -4.85 -5.92 -11.30
C LYS A 151 -4.33 -7.24 -11.83
N SER A 152 -4.24 -7.34 -13.16
CA SER A 152 -3.72 -8.51 -13.88
C SER A 152 -2.19 -8.68 -13.73
N ASN A 153 -1.49 -7.71 -13.12
CA ASN A 153 -0.06 -7.77 -12.86
C ASN A 153 0.34 -6.72 -11.80
N THR A 154 0.67 -7.13 -10.58
CA THR A 154 1.18 -6.23 -9.51
C THR A 154 2.58 -5.70 -9.84
N VAL A 155 3.38 -6.44 -10.63
CA VAL A 155 4.79 -6.09 -10.90
C VAL A 155 4.96 -4.95 -11.93
N LYS A 156 4.03 -4.77 -12.87
CA LYS A 156 4.15 -3.73 -13.93
C LYS A 156 3.61 -2.36 -13.55
N ALA A 157 2.87 -2.24 -12.44
CA ALA A 157 2.31 -0.95 -12.00
C ALA A 157 3.33 -0.08 -11.22
N ASN A 158 4.42 -0.67 -10.71
CA ASN A 158 5.41 0.02 -9.86
C ASN A 158 6.72 0.35 -10.58
N ASN A 159 6.64 1.00 -11.75
CA ASN A 159 7.81 1.56 -12.44
C ASN A 159 8.46 2.78 -11.72
N TYR A 160 8.12 3.06 -10.46
CA TYR A 160 8.80 4.10 -9.67
C TYR A 160 10.26 3.75 -9.32
N LYS A 161 10.68 2.48 -9.43
CA LYS A 161 12.07 2.05 -9.15
C LYS A 161 13.05 2.09 -10.35
N LYS A 162 12.62 2.46 -11.57
CA LYS A 162 13.47 2.32 -12.78
C LYS A 162 13.96 3.61 -13.45
N ARG A 163 13.79 4.78 -12.85
CA ARG A 163 14.20 6.07 -13.47
C ARG A 163 15.21 6.91 -12.66
N SER A 164 16.04 6.31 -11.80
CA SER A 164 17.10 7.05 -11.09
C SER A 164 18.53 6.57 -11.32
N THR A 165 18.80 5.77 -12.36
CA THR A 165 20.19 5.36 -12.68
C THR A 165 20.47 5.30 -14.18
N THR A 166 20.32 6.42 -14.90
CA THR A 166 21.20 6.70 -16.06
C THR A 166 21.31 8.21 -16.29
N SER A 167 22.24 8.84 -15.59
CA SER A 167 22.89 10.06 -16.06
C SER A 167 24.38 9.91 -15.79
N ARG A 168 25.07 9.37 -16.78
CA ARG A 168 26.47 9.66 -17.10
C ARG A 168 26.59 9.65 -18.60
#